data_AF-A2C2D6-F1
#
_entry.id   AF-A2C2D6-F1
#
_cell.length_a   1.000
_cell.length_b   1.000
_cell.length_c   1.000
_cell.angle_alpha   90.00
_cell.angle_beta   90.00
_cell.angle_gamma   90.00
#
_symmetry.space_group_name_H-M   'P 1'
#
loop_
_entity.id
_entity.type
_entity.pdbx_description
1 polymer ?
#
loop_
_entity_poly.entity_id
_entity_poly.type
_entity_poly.pdbx_seq_one_letter_code
_entity_poly.pdbx_strand_id
1 'polypeptide(L)'
;MDITLIAIAIFILVAIVFLGLYLFKSINKKSFTAEDGSVFDNESDLDVYNKLYEKTKPLFSSDAEKDSAKSILGFEKSFITNLSSEGFPDLKTLVKYRKQFKSLSDLINT
;
A
#
# COMPACT_ATOMS: atom_id res chain seq x y z
N MET A 1 -31.74 -49.92 -6.56
CA MET A 1 -31.47 -48.55 -6.08
C MET A 1 -32.17 -47.62 -7.05
N ASP A 2 -33.12 -46.81 -6.58
CA ASP A 2 -33.92 -45.96 -7.46
C ASP A 2 -33.07 -44.86 -8.11
N ILE A 3 -33.35 -44.59 -9.38
CA ILE A 3 -32.66 -43.58 -10.20
C ILE A 3 -32.70 -42.20 -9.55
N THR A 4 -33.78 -41.89 -8.84
CA THR A 4 -33.95 -40.67 -8.04
C THR A 4 -32.96 -40.57 -6.88
N LEU A 5 -32.70 -41.68 -6.20
CA LEU A 5 -31.77 -41.74 -5.08
C LEU A 5 -30.31 -41.58 -5.57
N ILE A 6 -30.00 -42.14 -6.74
CA ILE A 6 -28.72 -41.91 -7.43
C ILE A 6 -28.54 -40.44 -7.81
N ALA A 7 -29.57 -39.81 -8.39
CA ALA A 7 -29.51 -38.41 -8.82
C ALA A 7 -29.30 -37.44 -7.64
N ILE A 8 -30.00 -37.67 -6.52
CA ILE A 8 -29.83 -36.88 -5.29
C ILE A 8 -28.41 -37.02 -4.75
N ALA A 9 -27.87 -38.25 -4.72
CA ALA A 9 -26.51 -38.49 -4.26
C ALA A 9 -25.45 -37.75 -5.11
N ILE A 10 -25.62 -37.75 -6.44
CA ILE A 10 -24.73 -37.02 -7.36
C ILE A 10 -24.83 -35.51 -7.12
N PHE A 11 -26.03 -34.97 -6.96
CA PHE A 11 -26.22 -33.54 -6.73
C PHE A 11 -25.56 -33.07 -5.42
N ILE A 12 -25.72 -33.85 -4.34
CA ILE A 12 -25.06 -33.58 -3.05
C ILE A 12 -23.53 -33.62 -3.22
N LEU A 13 -23.01 -34.61 -3.95
CA LEU A 13 -21.57 -34.74 -4.16
C LEU A 13 -21.01 -33.54 -4.94
N VAL A 14 -21.70 -33.08 -5.99
CA VAL A 14 -21.32 -31.88 -6.74
C VAL A 14 -21.35 -30.64 -5.85
N ALA A 15 -22.39 -30.46 -5.03
CA ALA A 15 -22.49 -29.32 -4.12
C ALA A 15 -21.33 -29.28 -3.10
N ILE A 16 -20.94 -30.43 -2.56
CA ILE A 16 -19.79 -30.56 -1.64
C ILE A 16 -18.48 -30.16 -2.35
N VAL A 17 -18.27 -30.62 -3.59
CA VAL A 17 -17.08 -30.27 -4.37
C VAL A 17 -17.00 -28.76 -4.63
N PHE A 18 -18.10 -28.13 -5.04
CA PHE A 18 -18.15 -26.68 -5.25
C PHE A 18 -17.91 -25.90 -3.97
N LEU A 19 -18.49 -26.32 -2.84
CA LEU A 19 -18.25 -25.70 -1.54
C LEU A 19 -16.78 -25.83 -1.11
N GLY A 20 -16.17 -27.00 -1.33
CA GLY A 20 -14.75 -27.23 -1.05
C GLY A 20 -13.85 -26.32 -1.87
N LEU A 21 -14.11 -26.17 -3.17
CA LEU A 21 -13.37 -25.25 -4.04
C LEU A 21 -13.53 -23.78 -3.62
N TYR A 22 -14.74 -23.38 -3.23
CA TYR A 22 -15.02 -22.03 -2.74
C TYR A 22 -14.25 -21.72 -1.45
N LEU A 23 -14.28 -22.63 -0.48
CA LEU A 23 -13.56 -22.49 0.78
C LEU A 23 -12.03 -22.50 0.56
N PHE A 24 -11.52 -23.39 -0.31
CA PHE A 24 -10.10 -23.43 -0.65
C PHE A 24 -9.62 -22.12 -1.29
N LYS A 25 -10.43 -21.52 -2.17
CA LYS A 25 -10.15 -20.20 -2.75
C LYS A 25 -10.18 -19.10 -1.69
N SER A 26 -11.08 -19.18 -0.71
CA SER A 26 -11.19 -18.19 0.36
C SER A 26 -10.04 -18.24 1.36
N ILE A 27 -9.50 -19.43 1.64
CA ILE A 27 -8.40 -19.63 2.60
C ILE A 27 -7.05 -19.24 1.98
N ASN A 28 -6.86 -19.48 0.68
CA ASN A 28 -5.64 -19.13 -0.03
C ASN A 28 -5.57 -17.67 -0.49
N LYS A 29 -6.14 -16.73 0.29
CA LYS A 29 -5.80 -15.32 0.12
C LYS A 29 -4.33 -15.16 0.50
N LYS A 30 -3.46 -15.13 -0.49
CA LYS A 30 -2.04 -14.82 -0.30
C LYS A 30 -1.97 -13.38 0.20
N SER A 31 -1.59 -13.20 1.45
CA SER A 31 -1.21 -11.89 1.99
C SER A 31 0.28 -11.71 1.82
N PHE A 32 0.68 -10.53 1.35
CA PHE A 32 2.06 -10.16 1.14
C PHE A 32 2.42 -9.10 2.18
N THR A 33 3.49 -9.32 2.94
CA THR A 33 3.88 -8.44 4.05
C THR A 33 5.16 -7.70 3.71
N ALA A 34 5.16 -6.38 3.87
CA ALA A 34 6.35 -5.53 3.73
C ALA A 34 7.23 -5.58 4.98
N GLU A 35 8.48 -5.11 4.88
CA GLU A 35 9.45 -5.13 5.98
C GLU A 35 9.04 -4.28 7.20
N ASP A 36 8.17 -3.29 6.98
CA ASP A 36 7.59 -2.43 8.02
C ASP A 36 6.35 -3.05 8.70
N GLY A 37 5.89 -4.22 8.25
CA GLY A 37 4.70 -4.91 8.73
C GLY A 37 3.40 -4.56 7.99
N SER A 38 3.44 -3.72 6.96
CA SER A 38 2.27 -3.41 6.12
C SER A 38 1.83 -4.65 5.31
N VAL A 39 0.51 -4.89 5.23
CA VAL A 39 -0.06 -6.10 4.60
C VAL A 39 -0.84 -5.76 3.33
N PHE A 40 -0.59 -6.50 2.25
CA PHE A 40 -1.17 -6.31 0.93
C PHE A 40 -1.83 -7.61 0.42
N ASP A 41 -2.89 -7.46 -0.38
CA ASP A 41 -3.64 -8.59 -0.96
C ASP A 41 -2.98 -9.18 -2.22
N ASN A 42 -2.00 -8.47 -2.81
CA ASN A 42 -1.29 -8.93 -4.00
C ASN A 42 0.18 -8.45 -4.01
N GLU A 43 1.00 -9.16 -4.79
CA GLU A 43 2.44 -8.93 -4.89
C GLU A 43 2.80 -7.65 -5.63
N SER A 44 1.98 -7.24 -6.62
CA SER A 44 2.20 -6.01 -7.38
C SER A 44 2.10 -4.76 -6.50
N ASP A 45 1.13 -4.72 -5.59
CA ASP A 45 0.96 -3.60 -4.66
C ASP A 45 2.09 -3.55 -3.65
N LEU A 46 2.58 -4.72 -3.19
CA LEU A 46 3.76 -4.80 -2.34
C LEU A 46 5.03 -4.30 -3.06
N ASP A 47 5.22 -4.65 -4.33
CA ASP A 47 6.38 -4.18 -5.12
C ASP A 47 6.34 -2.66 -5.34
N VAL A 48 5.15 -2.11 -5.66
CA VAL A 48 4.93 -0.67 -5.77
C VAL A 48 5.21 0.02 -4.44
N TYR A 49 4.69 -0.53 -3.35
CA TYR A 49 4.94 -0.02 -1.99
C TYR A 49 6.43 0.01 -1.67
N ASN A 50 7.15 -1.10 -1.86
CA ASN A 50 8.57 -1.19 -1.55
C ASN A 50 9.41 -0.21 -2.38
N LYS A 51 9.07 -0.03 -3.67
CA LYS A 51 9.73 0.97 -4.53
C LYS A 51 9.50 2.40 -4.04
N LEU A 52 8.27 2.73 -3.65
CA LEU A 52 7.93 4.03 -3.08
C LEU A 52 8.61 4.23 -1.73
N TYR A 53 8.61 3.21 -0.88
CA TYR A 53 9.23 3.22 0.44
C TYR A 53 10.73 3.50 0.31
N GLU A 54 11.47 2.78 -0.52
CA GLU A 54 12.91 3.04 -0.71
C GLU A 54 13.19 4.42 -1.33
N LYS A 55 12.34 4.90 -2.25
CA LYS A 55 12.46 6.27 -2.80
C LYS A 55 12.21 7.35 -1.76
N THR A 56 11.28 7.13 -0.84
CA THR A 56 10.82 8.12 0.14
C THR A 56 11.46 7.96 1.52
N LYS A 57 12.17 6.86 1.77
CA LYS A 57 12.98 6.58 2.97
C LYS A 57 13.80 7.78 3.43
N PRO A 58 14.50 8.53 2.55
CA PRO A 58 15.25 9.72 2.96
C PRO A 58 14.41 10.83 3.61
N LEU A 59 13.09 10.87 3.38
CA LEU A 59 12.17 11.84 4.00
C LEU A 59 11.90 11.52 5.48
N PHE A 60 12.07 10.25 5.87
CA PHE A 60 11.71 9.73 7.18
C PHE A 60 12.95 9.34 8.01
N SER A 61 14.14 9.26 7.41
CA SER A 61 15.38 9.00 8.13
C SER A 61 15.73 10.19 9.04
N SER A 62 15.85 9.94 10.33
CA SER A 62 16.31 10.92 11.33
C SER A 62 17.74 11.43 11.07
N ASP A 63 18.50 10.78 10.17
CA ASP A 63 19.84 11.21 9.75
C ASP A 63 19.83 12.52 8.93
N ALA A 64 18.67 12.99 8.49
CA ALA A 64 18.48 14.30 7.86
C ALA A 64 18.84 15.50 8.77
N GLU A 65 19.08 15.26 10.07
CA GLU A 65 19.46 16.31 11.01
C GLU A 65 20.93 16.74 10.89
N LYS A 66 21.83 15.93 10.30
CA LYS A 66 23.29 16.18 10.37
C LYS A 66 23.92 16.92 9.18
N ASP A 67 23.29 16.95 8.01
CA ASP A 67 23.87 17.65 6.84
C ASP A 67 23.00 18.85 6.44
N SER A 68 23.39 20.00 6.98
CA SER A 68 22.80 21.30 6.70
C SER A 68 22.86 21.63 5.20
N ALA A 69 21.71 21.95 4.62
CA ALA A 69 21.48 22.60 3.32
C ALA A 69 21.24 21.71 2.08
N LYS A 70 21.28 20.37 2.15
CA LYS A 70 20.87 19.55 1.00
C LYS A 70 19.36 19.34 0.98
N SER A 71 18.75 19.74 -0.13
CA SER A 71 17.38 19.40 -0.48
C SER A 71 17.25 17.87 -0.56
N ILE A 72 16.32 17.30 0.20
CA ILE A 72 16.04 15.86 0.18
C ILE A 72 15.06 15.62 -0.96
N LEU A 73 15.46 14.86 -1.98
CA LEU A 73 14.64 14.54 -3.17
C LEU A 73 14.13 15.78 -3.94
N GLY A 74 14.80 16.94 -3.84
CA GLY A 74 14.33 18.18 -4.46
C GLY A 74 13.33 18.98 -3.62
N PHE A 75 13.00 18.51 -2.41
CA PHE A 75 12.16 19.23 -1.45
C PHE A 75 12.97 20.16 -0.53
N GLU A 76 12.36 21.26 -0.13
CA GLU A 76 12.92 22.14 0.88
C GLU A 76 12.79 21.49 2.26
N LYS A 77 13.80 21.64 3.12
CA LYS A 77 13.75 21.12 4.50
C LYS A 77 12.52 21.63 5.26
N SER A 78 12.19 22.92 5.10
CA SER A 78 11.01 23.53 5.72
C SER A 78 9.68 22.89 5.28
N PHE A 79 9.59 22.43 4.02
CA PHE A 79 8.42 21.71 3.54
C PHE A 79 8.31 20.34 4.21
N ILE A 80 9.42 19.61 4.33
CA ILE A 80 9.43 18.28 4.97
C ILE A 80 9.11 18.37 6.47
N THR A 81 9.68 19.35 7.19
CA THR A 81 9.36 19.60 8.60
C THR A 81 7.88 19.93 8.79
N ASN A 82 7.31 20.78 7.93
CA ASN A 82 5.87 21.07 7.96
C ASN A 82 5.02 19.84 7.61
N LEU A 83 5.51 18.96 6.73
CA LEU A 83 4.79 17.74 6.37
C LEU A 83 4.81 16.70 7.49
N SER A 84 5.89 16.61 8.27
CA SER A 84 6.08 15.57 9.29
C SER A 84 5.59 15.94 10.68
N SER A 85 5.78 17.19 11.13
CA SER A 85 5.54 17.57 12.53
C SER A 85 4.72 18.84 12.72
N GLU A 86 4.95 19.89 11.94
CA GLU A 86 4.39 21.23 12.22
C GLU A 86 3.07 21.51 11.50
N GLY A 87 2.74 20.76 10.46
CA GLY A 87 1.58 21.00 9.59
C GLY A 87 1.73 22.27 8.75
N PHE A 88 0.64 22.65 8.06
CA PHE A 88 0.57 23.89 7.29
C PHE A 88 -0.47 24.83 7.93
N PRO A 89 -0.05 25.77 8.78
CA PRO A 89 -0.95 26.49 9.68
C PRO A 89 -1.88 27.47 8.97
N ASP A 90 -1.55 27.92 7.76
CA ASP A 90 -2.33 28.90 7.03
C ASP A 90 -2.30 28.66 5.50
N LEU A 91 -3.29 29.23 4.81
CA LEU A 91 -3.45 29.06 3.37
C LEU A 91 -2.29 29.68 2.57
N LYS A 92 -1.67 30.75 3.07
CA LYS A 92 -0.51 31.39 2.42
C LYS A 92 0.70 30.45 2.44
N THR A 93 0.90 29.72 3.54
CA THR A 93 1.92 28.70 3.70
C THR A 93 1.66 27.50 2.78
N LEU A 94 0.41 27.03 2.65
CA LEU A 94 0.03 26.03 1.64
C LEU A 94 0.36 26.49 0.20
N VAL A 95 -0.04 27.71 -0.16
CA VAL A 95 0.20 28.27 -1.51
C VAL A 95 1.70 28.44 -1.80
N LYS A 96 2.50 28.79 -0.79
CA LYS A 96 3.97 28.88 -0.90
C LYS A 96 4.57 27.54 -1.34
N TYR A 97 4.12 26.43 -0.78
CA TYR A 97 4.65 25.10 -1.06
C TYR A 97 3.93 24.35 -2.20
N ARG A 98 3.02 24.99 -2.95
CA ARG A 98 2.22 24.35 -4.01
C ARG A 98 3.00 23.50 -5.01
N LYS A 99 4.21 23.94 -5.39
CA LYS A 99 5.06 23.22 -6.35
C LYS A 99 5.59 21.93 -5.75
N GLN A 100 5.94 21.97 -4.47
CA GLN A 100 6.45 20.80 -3.74
C GLN A 100 5.32 19.80 -3.48
N PHE A 101 4.10 20.26 -3.16
CA PHE A 101 2.93 19.37 -3.13
C PHE A 101 2.68 18.67 -4.45
N LYS A 102 2.82 19.40 -5.57
CA LYS A 102 2.70 18.79 -6.90
C LYS A 102 3.79 17.73 -7.14
N SER A 103 5.04 18.04 -6.86
CA SER A 103 6.14 17.07 -7.01
C SER A 103 5.97 15.83 -6.13
N LEU A 104 5.45 15.98 -4.90
CA LEU A 104 5.11 14.85 -4.03
C LEU A 104 3.97 14.00 -4.62
N SER A 105 2.93 14.64 -5.14
CA SER A 105 1.83 13.97 -5.84
C SER A 105 2.32 13.22 -7.08
N ASP A 106 3.18 13.83 -7.88
CA ASP A 106 3.74 13.21 -9.08
C ASP A 106 4.59 11.97 -8.70
N LEU A 107 5.33 12.04 -7.59
CA LEU A 107 6.15 10.93 -7.10
C LEU A 107 5.32 9.72 -6.62
N ILE A 108 4.14 9.96 -6.04
CA ILE A 108 3.22 8.91 -5.58
C ILE A 108 2.44 8.29 -6.75
N ASN A 109 2.09 9.09 -7.77
CA ASN A 109 1.28 8.65 -8.91
C ASN A 109 2.11 8.14 -10.11
N THR A 110 3.43 7.95 -9.94
CA THR A 110 4.30 7.34 -10.96
C THR A 110 4.23 5.82 -10.88
#